data_AF-A0A6L7S3D0-F1
#
_entry.id   AF-A0A6L7S3D0-F1
#
_cell.length_a   1.000
_cell.length_b   1.000
_cell.length_c   1.000
_cell.angle_alpha   90.00
_cell.angle_beta   90.00
_cell.angle_gamma   90.00
#
_symmetry.space_group_name_H-M   'P 1'
#
loop_
_entity.id
_entity.type
_entity.pdbx_description
1 polymer ?
#
loop_
_entity_poly.entity_id
_entity_poly.type
_entity_poly.pdbx_seq_one_letter_code
_entity_poly.pdbx_strand_id
1 'polypeptide(L)'
;MLIWFLPAFLLFLAIGLPVFFGLIAAPGILLWLAGQEKDITLLYRNVYNGMDSFPLMAIPFFMLAGELMNRGGITIRIVEFSQALIGHLRGGLAQVNILSSIMFAGLSGSAVADTSALGSMLIPAMEKEGYTRRFAAAITAASSVIGPIIPPSGIMIIYAYVMGESVAALFLAGIVPGILVGVGLMFMVRAVADRYELPPARRVVTTGVELGRTEYWFSFVIVRLNIGWLL
;
A
#
# COMPACT_ATOMS: atom_id res chain seq x y z
N MET A 1 -33.57 18.14 -16.09
CA MET A 1 -33.25 17.01 -15.20
C MET A 1 -31.81 17.06 -14.68
N LEU A 2 -30.79 17.22 -15.54
CA LEU A 2 -29.39 17.37 -15.12
C LEU A 2 -29.16 18.49 -14.08
N ILE A 3 -29.88 19.62 -14.19
CA ILE A 3 -29.75 20.73 -13.22
C ILE A 3 -30.25 20.40 -11.81
N TRP A 4 -31.17 19.42 -11.68
CA TRP A 4 -31.72 18.96 -10.41
C TRP A 4 -30.97 17.76 -9.82
N PHE A 5 -30.18 17.06 -10.65
CA PHE A 5 -29.34 15.95 -10.20
C PHE A 5 -28.27 16.42 -9.21
N LEU A 6 -27.51 17.46 -9.54
CA LEU A 6 -26.41 17.91 -8.70
C LEU A 6 -26.87 18.34 -7.30
N PRO A 7 -27.94 19.16 -7.15
CA PRO A 7 -28.47 19.51 -5.83
C PRO A 7 -28.97 18.30 -5.03
N ALA A 8 -29.70 17.38 -5.66
CA ALA A 8 -30.21 16.18 -4.99
C ALA A 8 -29.07 15.24 -4.54
N PHE A 9 -28.06 15.05 -5.39
CA PHE A 9 -26.88 14.26 -5.07
C PHE A 9 -26.07 14.89 -3.93
N LEU A 10 -25.82 16.21 -3.98
CA LEU A 10 -25.12 16.92 -2.91
C LEU A 10 -25.90 16.87 -1.59
N LEU A 11 -27.23 16.95 -1.62
CA LEU A 11 -28.06 16.76 -0.44
C LEU A 11 -27.84 15.37 0.15
N PHE A 12 -27.86 14.31 -0.66
CA PHE A 12 -27.58 12.95 -0.19
C PHE A 12 -26.21 12.79 0.45
N LEU A 13 -25.17 13.42 -0.10
CA LEU A 13 -23.86 13.45 0.54
C LEU A 13 -23.87 14.19 1.88
N ALA A 14 -24.62 15.30 1.98
CA ALA A 14 -24.72 16.09 3.21
C ALA A 14 -25.42 15.34 4.37
N ILE A 15 -26.40 14.49 4.07
CA ILE A 15 -27.01 13.58 5.06
C ILE A 15 -26.20 12.30 5.32
N GLY A 16 -24.99 12.20 4.75
CA GLY A 16 -24.06 11.10 5.00
C GLY A 16 -24.36 9.82 4.22
N LEU A 17 -25.17 9.91 3.15
CA LEU A 17 -25.42 8.76 2.29
C LEU A 17 -24.13 8.41 1.52
N PRO A 18 -23.70 7.14 1.49
CA PRO A 18 -22.55 6.74 0.70
C PRO A 18 -22.71 7.12 -0.78
N VAL A 19 -21.62 7.59 -1.39
CA VAL A 19 -21.59 8.14 -2.76
C VAL A 19 -22.31 7.22 -3.77
N PHE A 20 -22.08 5.91 -3.69
CA PHE A 20 -22.73 4.91 -4.54
C PHE A 20 -24.27 4.99 -4.48
N PHE A 21 -24.84 5.02 -3.27
CA PHE A 21 -26.29 5.12 -3.11
C PHE A 21 -26.81 6.49 -3.56
N GLY A 22 -26.03 7.56 -3.37
CA GLY A 22 -26.37 8.89 -3.89
C GLY A 22 -26.45 8.93 -5.42
N LEU A 23 -25.50 8.28 -6.10
CA LEU A 23 -25.44 8.22 -7.57
C LEU A 23 -26.58 7.41 -8.19
N ILE A 24 -27.21 6.50 -7.44
CA ILE A 24 -28.38 5.74 -7.89
C ILE A 24 -29.67 6.49 -7.50
N ALA A 25 -29.79 6.90 -6.24
CA ALA A 25 -31.00 7.52 -5.72
C ALA A 25 -31.33 8.85 -6.39
N ALA A 26 -30.33 9.71 -6.64
CA ALA A 26 -30.56 11.04 -7.21
C ALA A 26 -31.17 10.98 -8.62
N PRO A 27 -30.58 10.29 -9.60
CA PRO A 27 -31.21 10.15 -10.92
C PRO A 27 -32.46 9.27 -10.85
N GLY A 28 -32.50 8.23 -10.00
CA GLY A 28 -33.67 7.35 -9.86
C GLY A 28 -34.94 8.11 -9.43
N ILE A 29 -34.83 8.95 -8.40
CA ILE A 29 -35.94 9.79 -7.92
C ILE A 29 -36.35 10.82 -8.99
N LEU A 30 -35.39 11.43 -9.68
CA LEU A 30 -35.70 12.41 -10.73
C LEU A 30 -36.39 11.77 -11.93
N LEU A 31 -35.98 10.57 -12.35
CA LEU A 31 -36.63 9.80 -13.42
C LEU A 31 -38.06 9.42 -13.03
N TRP A 32 -38.27 9.02 -11.76
CA TRP A 32 -39.60 8.71 -11.25
C TRP A 32 -40.51 9.94 -11.23
N LEU A 33 -40.03 11.08 -10.70
CA LEU A 33 -40.78 12.34 -10.67
C LEU A 33 -41.10 12.89 -12.08
N ALA A 34 -40.27 12.57 -13.07
CA ALA A 34 -40.48 12.96 -14.46
C ALA A 34 -41.39 12.00 -15.24
N GLY A 35 -41.89 10.92 -14.63
CA GLY A 35 -42.68 9.89 -15.31
C GLY A 35 -41.88 9.05 -16.31
N GLN A 36 -40.55 9.04 -16.21
CA GLN A 36 -39.63 8.32 -17.09
C GLN A 36 -39.19 6.97 -16.50
N GLU A 37 -40.14 6.21 -15.96
CA GLU A 37 -39.86 4.96 -15.25
C GLU A 37 -39.14 3.91 -16.13
N LYS A 38 -39.38 3.93 -17.43
CA LYS A 38 -38.69 3.04 -18.39
C LYS A 38 -37.18 3.24 -18.38
N ASP A 39 -36.71 4.47 -18.15
CA ASP A 39 -35.29 4.82 -18.12
C ASP A 39 -34.62 4.42 -16.80
N ILE A 40 -35.38 4.06 -15.76
CA ILE A 40 -34.83 3.46 -14.53
C ILE A 40 -34.16 2.12 -14.86
N THR A 41 -34.66 1.39 -15.87
CA THR A 41 -34.01 0.17 -16.37
C THR A 41 -32.62 0.47 -16.93
N LEU A 42 -32.42 1.63 -17.56
CA LEU A 42 -31.10 2.06 -18.04
C LEU A 42 -30.16 2.36 -16.87
N LEU A 43 -30.68 2.93 -15.78
CA LEU A 43 -29.90 3.15 -14.56
C LEU A 43 -29.39 1.81 -13.98
N TYR A 44 -30.26 0.81 -13.85
CA TYR A 44 -29.86 -0.55 -13.43
C TYR A 44 -28.81 -1.15 -14.37
N ARG A 45 -29.03 -1.05 -15.69
CA ARG A 45 -28.09 -1.57 -16.69
C ARG A 45 -26.72 -0.89 -16.59
N ASN A 46 -26.68 0.41 -16.34
CA ASN A 46 -25.43 1.15 -16.18
C ASN A 46 -24.69 0.74 -14.90
N VAL A 47 -25.40 0.49 -13.80
CA VAL A 47 -24.80 -0.07 -12.57
C VAL A 47 -24.22 -1.45 -12.85
N TYR A 48 -25.00 -2.33 -13.49
CA TYR A 48 -24.55 -3.68 -13.83
C TYR A 48 -23.30 -3.66 -14.73
N ASN A 49 -23.33 -2.89 -15.82
CA ASN A 49 -22.20 -2.76 -16.74
C ASN A 49 -20.96 -2.12 -16.07
N GLY A 50 -21.15 -1.29 -15.05
CA GLY A 50 -20.07 -0.74 -14.23
C GLY A 50 -19.38 -1.80 -13.38
N MET A 51 -20.14 -2.80 -12.91
CA MET A 51 -19.63 -3.91 -12.11
C MET A 51 -19.06 -5.06 -12.97
N ASP A 52 -19.63 -5.28 -14.15
CA ASP A 52 -19.23 -6.32 -15.09
C ASP A 52 -17.98 -5.92 -15.88
N SER A 53 -16.85 -5.92 -15.20
CA SER A 53 -15.56 -5.50 -15.74
C SER A 53 -14.48 -6.52 -15.42
N PHE A 54 -13.89 -7.09 -16.47
CA PHE A 54 -12.80 -8.06 -16.35
C PHE A 54 -11.60 -7.51 -15.54
N PRO A 55 -11.12 -6.27 -15.77
CA PRO A 55 -10.11 -5.65 -14.91
C PRO A 55 -10.49 -5.59 -13.43
N LEU A 56 -11.74 -5.28 -13.10
CA LEU A 56 -12.18 -5.14 -11.70
C LEU A 56 -12.21 -6.48 -10.96
N MET A 57 -12.32 -7.62 -11.65
CA MET A 57 -12.17 -8.94 -11.04
C MET A 57 -10.78 -9.17 -10.44
N ALA A 58 -9.74 -8.46 -10.92
CA ALA A 58 -8.40 -8.58 -10.36
C ALA A 58 -8.33 -8.07 -8.90
N ILE A 59 -9.17 -7.08 -8.52
CA ILE A 59 -9.19 -6.50 -7.17
C ILE A 59 -9.47 -7.57 -6.09
N PRO A 60 -10.59 -8.33 -6.13
CA PRO A 60 -10.86 -9.35 -5.12
C PRO A 60 -9.83 -10.47 -5.13
N PHE A 61 -9.28 -10.86 -6.29
CA PHE A 61 -8.24 -11.89 -6.34
C PHE A 61 -6.91 -11.42 -5.74
N PHE A 62 -6.49 -10.17 -5.97
CA PHE A 62 -5.31 -9.60 -5.32
C PHE A 62 -5.53 -9.42 -3.82
N MET A 63 -6.72 -8.98 -3.39
CA MET A 63 -7.06 -8.90 -1.96
C MET A 63 -7.01 -10.27 -1.30
N LEU A 64 -7.57 -11.31 -1.95
CA LEU A 64 -7.53 -12.68 -1.46
C LEU A 64 -6.09 -13.20 -1.36
N ALA A 65 -5.28 -12.97 -2.40
CA ALA A 65 -3.87 -13.36 -2.40
C ALA A 65 -3.11 -12.66 -1.27
N GLY A 66 -3.28 -11.35 -1.10
CA GLY A 66 -2.68 -10.57 -0.03
C GLY A 66 -3.08 -11.08 1.36
N GLU A 67 -4.35 -11.40 1.58
CA GLU A 67 -4.83 -11.95 2.85
C GLU A 67 -4.27 -13.36 3.12
N LEU A 68 -4.20 -14.23 2.10
CA LEU A 68 -3.56 -15.55 2.22
C LEU A 68 -2.07 -15.42 2.57
N MET A 69 -1.37 -14.48 1.94
CA MET A 69 0.04 -14.20 2.21
C MET A 69 0.25 -13.67 3.63
N ASN A 70 -0.63 -12.78 4.09
CA ASN A 70 -0.59 -12.23 5.44
C ASN A 70 -0.83 -13.32 6.50
N ARG A 71 -1.90 -14.13 6.33
CA ARG A 71 -2.18 -15.29 7.21
C ARG A 71 -1.11 -16.36 7.15
N GLY A 72 -0.44 -16.53 6.00
CA GLY A 72 0.69 -17.43 5.82
C GLY A 72 1.99 -16.98 6.50
N GLY A 73 2.00 -15.81 7.16
CA GLY A 73 3.16 -15.28 7.87
C GLY A 73 4.21 -14.62 6.96
N ILE A 74 3.88 -14.33 5.69
CA ILE A 74 4.82 -13.70 4.75
C ILE A 74 5.18 -12.29 5.21
N THR A 75 4.24 -11.54 5.79
CA THR A 75 4.45 -10.21 6.36
C THR A 75 5.63 -10.19 7.34
N ILE A 76 5.63 -11.15 8.29
CA ILE A 76 6.69 -11.27 9.30
C ILE A 76 8.03 -11.58 8.63
N ARG A 77 8.04 -12.53 7.69
CA ARG A 77 9.25 -12.90 6.94
C ARG A 77 9.82 -11.74 6.12
N ILE A 78 8.98 -10.88 5.55
CA ILE A 78 9.42 -9.66 4.83
C ILE A 78 10.11 -8.68 5.77
N VAL A 79 9.56 -8.49 6.98
CA VAL A 79 10.17 -7.63 7.99
C VAL A 79 11.50 -8.19 8.46
N GLU A 80 11.57 -9.50 8.74
CA GLU A 80 12.82 -10.18 9.12
C GLU A 80 13.88 -10.10 8.01
N PHE A 81 13.47 -10.31 6.76
CA PHE A 81 14.35 -10.17 5.60
C PHE A 81 14.85 -8.74 5.45
N SER A 82 13.97 -7.75 5.59
CA SER A 82 14.33 -6.33 5.55
C SER A 82 15.30 -5.97 6.69
N GLN A 83 15.07 -6.50 7.89
CA GLN A 83 15.97 -6.36 9.04
C GLN A 83 17.36 -6.93 8.74
N ALA A 84 17.43 -8.11 8.14
CA ALA A 84 18.70 -8.74 7.75
C ALA A 84 19.45 -7.94 6.68
N LEU A 85 18.74 -7.34 5.72
CA LEU A 85 19.36 -6.60 4.62
C LEU A 85 19.92 -5.23 5.02
N ILE A 86 19.15 -4.44 5.79
CA ILE A 86 19.47 -3.02 6.04
C ILE A 86 19.31 -2.58 7.49
N GLY A 87 18.96 -3.49 8.41
CA GLY A 87 18.78 -3.18 9.83
C GLY A 87 20.05 -2.71 10.54
N HIS A 88 21.23 -2.96 9.95
CA HIS A 88 22.52 -2.46 10.43
C HIS A 88 22.82 -1.00 10.03
N LEU A 89 21.96 -0.34 9.26
CA LEU A 89 22.10 1.08 8.93
C LEU A 89 21.63 1.97 10.09
N ARG A 90 22.16 3.18 10.21
CA ARG A 90 21.72 4.15 11.23
C ARG A 90 20.23 4.46 11.05
N GLY A 91 19.46 4.41 12.14
CA GLY A 91 18.00 4.42 12.06
C GLY A 91 17.43 3.09 11.53
N GLY A 92 18.08 1.97 11.84
CA GLY A 92 17.86 0.66 11.20
C GLY A 92 16.38 0.25 11.11
N LEU A 93 15.63 0.28 12.22
CA LEU A 93 14.21 -0.06 12.19
C LEU A 93 13.36 0.87 11.31
N ALA A 94 13.72 2.16 11.21
CA ALA A 94 13.01 3.08 10.32
C ALA A 94 13.30 2.76 8.84
N GLN A 95 14.53 2.37 8.52
CA GLN A 95 14.89 1.89 7.18
C GLN A 95 14.17 0.58 6.84
N VAL A 96 14.14 -0.35 7.80
CA VAL A 96 13.43 -1.63 7.69
C VAL A 96 11.93 -1.42 7.48
N ASN A 97 11.34 -0.42 8.14
CA ASN A 97 9.93 -0.06 7.92
C ASN A 97 9.67 0.36 6.47
N ILE A 98 10.53 1.22 5.91
CA ILE A 98 10.39 1.65 4.52
C ILE A 98 10.59 0.47 3.56
N LEU A 99 11.66 -0.32 3.72
CA LEU A 99 11.90 -1.47 2.83
C LEU A 99 10.79 -2.51 2.92
N SER A 100 10.32 -2.81 4.14
CA SER A 100 9.20 -3.71 4.35
C SER A 100 7.95 -3.20 3.64
N SER A 101 7.70 -1.89 3.68
CA SER A 101 6.57 -1.27 2.97
C SER A 101 6.70 -1.38 1.45
N ILE A 102 7.90 -1.17 0.89
CA ILE A 102 8.17 -1.36 -0.55
C ILE A 102 7.87 -2.80 -0.98
N MET A 103 8.34 -3.78 -0.20
CA MET A 103 8.14 -5.20 -0.51
C MET A 103 6.70 -5.65 -0.28
N PHE A 104 6.04 -5.10 0.74
CA PHE A 104 4.67 -5.44 1.11
C PHE A 104 3.63 -4.73 0.24
N ALA A 105 3.98 -3.60 -0.38
CA ALA A 105 3.13 -2.86 -1.30
C ALA A 105 2.59 -3.75 -2.43
N GLY A 106 3.46 -4.60 -3.00
CA GLY A 106 3.06 -5.57 -4.01
C GLY A 106 2.22 -6.75 -3.50
N LEU A 107 1.91 -6.82 -2.22
CA LEU A 107 1.01 -7.83 -1.65
C LEU A 107 -0.37 -7.23 -1.37
N SER A 108 -0.41 -6.01 -0.83
CA SER A 108 -1.65 -5.39 -0.37
C SER A 108 -2.27 -4.40 -1.35
N GLY A 109 -1.46 -3.64 -2.08
CA GLY A 109 -1.92 -2.57 -2.98
C GLY A 109 -2.74 -1.46 -2.30
N SER A 110 -2.68 -1.33 -0.97
CA SER A 110 -3.51 -0.44 -0.16
C SER A 110 -2.74 0.13 1.04
N ALA A 111 -2.63 1.46 1.09
CA ALA A 111 -1.93 2.15 2.18
C ALA A 111 -2.54 1.88 3.56
N VAL A 112 -3.87 1.76 3.64
CA VAL A 112 -4.57 1.52 4.91
C VAL A 112 -4.30 0.11 5.43
N ALA A 113 -4.28 -0.87 4.53
CA ALA A 113 -3.97 -2.25 4.89
C ALA A 113 -2.49 -2.40 5.25
N ASP A 114 -1.57 -1.77 4.50
CA ASP A 114 -0.13 -1.72 4.81
C ASP A 114 0.13 -1.14 6.19
N THR A 115 -0.46 0.03 6.50
CA THR A 115 -0.32 0.67 7.80
C THR A 115 -0.87 -0.20 8.93
N SER A 116 -1.99 -0.90 8.69
CA SER A 116 -2.59 -1.78 9.71
C SER A 116 -1.72 -3.02 9.96
N ALA A 117 -1.25 -3.68 8.90
CA ALA A 117 -0.44 -4.89 8.99
C ALA A 117 0.95 -4.59 9.55
N LEU A 118 1.72 -3.73 8.88
CA LEU A 118 3.09 -3.41 9.27
C LEU A 118 3.14 -2.56 10.54
N GLY A 119 2.22 -1.60 10.71
CA GLY A 119 2.22 -0.71 11.87
C GLY A 119 1.96 -1.45 13.18
N SER A 120 1.10 -2.48 13.18
CA SER A 120 0.83 -3.30 14.36
C SER A 120 2.07 -4.03 14.90
N MET A 121 3.04 -4.33 14.02
CA MET A 121 4.29 -5.00 14.37
C MET A 121 5.44 -4.01 14.59
N LEU A 122 5.63 -3.07 13.66
CA LEU A 122 6.80 -2.19 13.62
C LEU A 122 6.70 -1.04 14.60
N ILE A 123 5.53 -0.45 14.83
CA ILE A 123 5.41 0.69 15.76
C ILE A 123 5.79 0.25 17.18
N PRO A 124 5.24 -0.85 17.75
CA PRO A 124 5.67 -1.34 19.06
C PRO A 124 7.15 -1.75 19.11
N ALA A 125 7.69 -2.32 18.03
CA ALA A 125 9.11 -2.69 17.95
C ALA A 125 10.02 -1.46 17.98
N MET A 126 9.68 -0.42 17.21
CA MET A 126 10.38 0.86 17.20
C MET A 126 10.34 1.55 18.56
N GLU A 127 9.19 1.57 19.24
CA GLU A 127 9.09 2.15 20.59
C GLU A 127 10.02 1.44 21.58
N LYS A 128 10.12 0.10 21.52
CA LYS A 128 11.02 -0.69 22.38
C LYS A 128 12.50 -0.39 22.14
N GLU A 129 12.88 -0.01 20.92
CA GLU A 129 14.25 0.40 20.61
C GLU A 129 14.55 1.88 20.90
N GLY A 130 13.57 2.63 21.40
CA GLY A 130 13.74 4.03 21.80
C GLY A 130 13.32 5.06 20.76
N TYR A 131 12.66 4.65 19.67
CA TYR A 131 12.02 5.62 18.78
C TYR A 131 10.80 6.24 19.47
N THR A 132 10.55 7.53 19.22
CA THR A 132 9.28 8.13 19.67
C THR A 132 8.11 7.52 18.91
N ARG A 133 7.00 7.27 19.61
CA ARG A 133 5.75 6.79 18.99
C ARG A 133 5.29 7.67 17.83
N ARG A 134 5.50 8.99 17.94
CA ARG A 134 5.19 9.97 16.89
C ARG A 134 6.00 9.72 15.63
N PHE A 135 7.32 9.51 15.76
CA PHE A 135 8.17 9.21 14.62
C PHE A 135 7.81 7.85 14.00
N ALA A 136 7.62 6.81 14.83
CA ALA A 136 7.25 5.48 14.36
C ALA A 136 5.91 5.48 13.58
N ALA A 137 4.89 6.17 14.09
CA ALA A 137 3.62 6.33 13.40
C ALA A 137 3.78 7.14 12.10
N ALA A 138 4.53 8.25 12.14
CA ALA A 138 4.73 9.11 10.96
C ALA A 138 5.47 8.39 9.84
N ILE A 139 6.55 7.65 10.15
CA ILE A 139 7.31 6.94 9.11
C ILE A 139 6.50 5.78 8.53
N THR A 140 5.76 5.04 9.36
CA THR A 140 4.87 3.95 8.91
C THR A 140 3.77 4.49 7.99
N ALA A 141 3.15 5.61 8.37
CA ALA A 141 2.12 6.23 7.54
C ALA A 141 2.70 6.72 6.20
N ALA A 142 3.87 7.36 6.22
CA ALA A 142 4.53 7.86 5.02
C ALA A 142 4.98 6.73 4.08
N SER A 143 5.59 5.66 4.62
CA SER A 143 6.05 4.52 3.83
C SER A 143 4.90 3.70 3.26
N SER A 144 3.76 3.60 3.95
CA SER A 144 2.57 2.89 3.48
C SER A 144 1.93 3.53 2.24
N VAL A 145 2.20 4.80 1.95
CA VAL A 145 1.73 5.46 0.70
C VAL A 145 2.38 4.85 -0.55
N ILE A 146 3.46 4.07 -0.39
CA ILE A 146 4.06 3.29 -1.47
C ILE A 146 3.12 2.16 -1.92
N GLY A 147 2.27 1.64 -1.01
CA GLY A 147 1.33 0.56 -1.24
C GLY A 147 0.53 0.69 -2.54
N PRO A 148 -0.22 1.79 -2.72
CA PRO A 148 -0.98 2.00 -3.95
C PRO A 148 -0.15 2.33 -5.20
N ILE A 149 1.17 2.55 -5.07
CA ILE A 149 2.05 2.93 -6.18
C ILE A 149 2.75 1.71 -6.77
N ILE A 150 3.30 0.84 -5.93
CA ILE A 150 4.01 -0.37 -6.39
C ILE A 150 2.99 -1.47 -6.71
N PRO A 151 3.06 -2.11 -7.88
CA PRO A 151 2.11 -3.13 -8.26
C PRO A 151 2.23 -4.42 -7.45
N PRO A 152 1.14 -5.21 -7.34
CA PRO A 152 -0.25 -4.92 -7.70
C PRO A 152 -0.91 -3.79 -6.88
N SER A 153 -1.67 -2.93 -7.54
CA SER A 153 -2.38 -1.80 -6.92
C SER A 153 -3.86 -1.76 -7.32
N GLY A 154 -4.74 -1.78 -6.32
CA GLY A 154 -6.19 -1.67 -6.54
C GLY A 154 -6.59 -0.32 -7.14
N ILE A 155 -5.92 0.76 -6.73
CA ILE A 155 -6.17 2.11 -7.25
C ILE A 155 -5.81 2.18 -8.73
N MET A 156 -4.68 1.57 -9.14
CA MET A 156 -4.29 1.52 -10.56
C MET A 156 -5.27 0.71 -11.41
N ILE A 157 -5.85 -0.38 -10.87
CA ILE A 157 -6.87 -1.15 -11.58
C ILE A 157 -8.12 -0.30 -11.84
N ILE A 158 -8.59 0.44 -10.83
CA ILE A 158 -9.73 1.35 -10.97
C ILE A 158 -9.41 2.44 -11.99
N TYR A 159 -8.23 3.05 -11.91
CA TYR A 159 -7.80 4.07 -12.86
C TYR A 159 -7.74 3.54 -14.29
N ALA A 160 -7.14 2.37 -14.52
CA ALA A 160 -7.11 1.70 -15.83
C ALA A 160 -8.52 1.50 -16.38
N TYR A 161 -9.45 1.02 -15.55
CA TYR A 161 -10.83 0.82 -15.96
C TYR A 161 -11.52 2.13 -16.37
N VAL A 162 -11.39 3.18 -15.55
CA VAL A 162 -12.03 4.49 -15.82
C VAL A 162 -11.44 5.17 -17.05
N MET A 163 -10.12 5.09 -17.24
CA MET A 163 -9.42 5.75 -18.35
C MET A 163 -9.34 4.89 -19.62
N GLY A 164 -9.76 3.63 -19.56
CA GLY A 164 -9.61 2.68 -20.67
C GLY A 164 -8.15 2.30 -20.96
N GLU A 165 -7.28 2.41 -19.95
CA GLU A 165 -5.85 2.13 -20.07
C GLU A 165 -5.50 0.68 -19.70
N SER A 166 -4.34 0.21 -20.16
CA SER A 166 -3.85 -1.13 -19.81
C SER A 166 -3.40 -1.20 -18.35
N VAL A 167 -4.00 -2.12 -17.57
CA VAL A 167 -3.58 -2.42 -16.19
C VAL A 167 -2.10 -2.80 -16.13
N ALA A 168 -1.63 -3.63 -17.06
CA ALA A 168 -0.23 -4.07 -17.10
C ALA A 168 0.72 -2.91 -17.39
N ALA A 169 0.33 -1.97 -18.26
CA ALA A 169 1.13 -0.78 -18.54
C ALA A 169 1.22 0.15 -17.32
N LEU A 170 0.11 0.40 -16.63
CA LEU A 170 0.11 1.18 -15.39
C LEU A 170 0.94 0.53 -14.30
N PHE A 171 0.87 -0.81 -14.18
CA PHE A 171 1.68 -1.53 -13.21
C PHE A 171 3.17 -1.32 -13.49
N LEU A 172 3.61 -1.55 -14.73
CA LEU A 172 5.00 -1.29 -15.12
C LEU A 172 5.41 0.17 -14.88
N ALA A 173 4.52 1.12 -15.19
CA ALA A 173 4.74 2.54 -14.96
C ALA A 173 4.86 2.91 -13.47
N GLY A 174 4.22 2.15 -12.57
CA GLY A 174 4.25 2.34 -11.12
C GLY A 174 5.56 1.96 -10.42
N ILE A 175 6.36 1.08 -11.03
CA ILE A 175 7.58 0.54 -10.42
C ILE A 175 8.59 1.66 -10.13
N VAL A 176 8.91 2.46 -11.16
CA VAL A 176 9.90 3.54 -11.04
C VAL A 176 9.51 4.58 -9.98
N PRO A 177 8.31 5.20 -10.01
CA PRO A 177 7.92 6.18 -9.00
C PRO A 177 7.83 5.56 -7.60
N GLY A 178 7.37 4.31 -7.47
CA GLY A 178 7.29 3.63 -6.18
C GLY A 178 8.68 3.43 -5.54
N ILE A 179 9.66 2.99 -6.33
CA ILE A 179 11.05 2.86 -5.87
C ILE A 179 11.62 4.25 -5.53
N LEU A 180 11.37 5.28 -6.35
CA LEU A 180 11.85 6.63 -6.08
C LEU A 180 11.31 7.19 -4.76
N VAL A 181 10.03 7.00 -4.46
CA VAL A 181 9.43 7.40 -3.18
C VAL A 181 10.08 6.63 -2.03
N GLY A 182 10.23 5.32 -2.17
CA GLY A 182 10.87 4.47 -1.16
C GLY A 182 12.30 4.88 -0.86
N VAL A 183 13.12 5.01 -1.89
CA VAL A 183 14.52 5.45 -1.78
C VAL A 183 14.60 6.88 -1.23
N GLY A 184 13.72 7.78 -1.66
CA GLY A 184 13.61 9.14 -1.13
C GLY A 184 13.33 9.17 0.38
N LEU A 185 12.42 8.32 0.86
CA LEU A 185 12.15 8.16 2.29
C LEU A 185 13.36 7.60 3.04
N MET A 186 14.08 6.64 2.45
CA MET A 186 15.30 6.08 3.05
C MET A 186 16.39 7.14 3.21
N PHE A 187 16.58 7.98 2.18
CA PHE A 187 17.49 9.12 2.24
C PHE A 187 17.05 10.14 3.29
N MET A 188 15.76 10.44 3.38
CA MET A 188 15.22 11.35 4.39
C MET A 188 15.51 10.83 5.80
N VAL A 189 15.22 9.55 6.09
CA VAL A 189 15.52 8.93 7.38
C VAL A 189 17.00 9.05 7.73
N ARG A 190 17.88 8.82 6.74
CA ARG A 190 19.33 8.95 6.95
C ARG A 190 19.74 10.40 7.26
N ALA A 191 19.16 11.38 6.56
CA ALA A 191 19.48 12.79 6.74
C ALA A 191 19.01 13.34 8.10
N VAL A 192 17.87 12.84 8.62
CA VAL A 192 17.32 13.28 9.91
C VAL A 192 17.80 12.45 11.09
N ALA A 193 18.54 11.35 10.86
CA ALA A 193 18.96 10.40 11.88
C ALA A 193 19.75 11.04 13.04
N ASP A 194 20.64 11.97 12.72
CA ASP A 194 21.47 12.66 13.72
C ASP A 194 20.64 13.71 14.47
N ARG A 195 19.77 14.43 13.75
CA ARG A 195 18.94 15.51 14.29
C ARG A 195 17.87 15.01 15.26
N TYR A 196 17.31 13.83 15.01
CA TYR A 196 16.30 13.21 15.85
C TYR A 196 16.88 12.16 16.80
N GLU A 197 18.22 12.07 16.89
CA GLU A 197 18.94 11.12 17.75
C GLU A 197 18.40 9.69 17.61
N LEU A 198 18.13 9.28 16.36
CA LEU A 198 17.52 7.98 16.11
C LEU A 198 18.40 6.85 16.67
N PRO A 199 17.81 5.80 17.27
CA PRO A 199 18.55 4.70 17.85
C PRO A 199 19.62 4.13 16.92
N PRO A 200 20.83 3.84 17.46
CA PRO A 200 21.90 3.25 16.68
C PRO A 200 21.48 1.87 16.17
N ALA A 201 22.01 1.50 15.01
CA ALA A 201 21.68 0.23 14.38
C ALA A 201 22.06 -0.95 15.28
N ARG A 202 21.09 -1.79 15.65
CA ARG A 202 21.38 -3.07 16.30
C ARG A 202 21.50 -4.16 15.25
N ARG A 203 22.67 -4.79 15.20
CA ARG A 203 22.90 -5.96 14.38
C ARG A 203 22.12 -7.12 15.01
N VAL A 204 20.99 -7.50 14.40
CA VAL A 204 20.24 -8.69 14.82
C VAL A 204 20.98 -9.91 14.27
N VAL A 205 21.90 -10.46 15.04
CA VAL A 205 22.61 -11.70 14.70
C VAL A 205 21.97 -12.84 15.47
N THR A 206 21.24 -13.71 14.78
CA THR A 206 20.75 -14.96 15.37
C THR A 206 21.92 -15.95 15.41
N THR A 207 22.53 -16.13 16.58
CA THR A 207 23.62 -17.10 16.76
C THR A 207 23.07 -18.53 16.77
N GLY A 208 23.66 -19.43 15.97
CA GLY A 208 23.32 -20.86 15.93
C GLY A 208 22.60 -21.34 14.67
N VAL A 209 22.47 -20.51 13.64
CA VAL A 209 21.94 -20.93 12.33
C VAL A 209 23.09 -21.46 11.47
N GLU A 210 23.10 -22.76 11.19
CA GLU A 210 24.01 -23.34 10.21
C GLU A 210 23.51 -23.00 8.81
N LEU A 211 24.25 -22.16 8.08
CA LEU A 211 23.92 -21.78 6.71
C LEU A 211 24.21 -22.96 5.77
N GLY A 212 23.20 -23.41 5.02
CA GLY A 212 23.42 -24.33 3.90
C GLY A 212 24.34 -23.71 2.84
N ARG A 213 25.00 -24.53 2.02
CA ARG A 213 25.99 -24.08 1.01
C ARG A 213 25.46 -22.99 0.07
N THR A 214 24.18 -23.08 -0.30
CA THR A 214 23.49 -22.10 -1.15
C THR A 214 23.19 -20.79 -0.41
N GLU A 215 22.73 -20.91 0.85
CA GLU A 215 22.44 -19.76 1.72
C GLU A 215 23.71 -18.99 2.08
N TYR A 216 24.83 -19.70 2.27
CA TYR A 216 26.14 -19.10 2.49
C TYR A 216 26.56 -18.24 1.31
N TRP A 217 26.44 -18.76 0.08
CA TRP A 217 26.85 -18.02 -1.11
C TRP A 217 25.97 -16.77 -1.34
N PHE A 218 24.66 -16.91 -1.15
CA PHE A 218 23.72 -15.79 -1.27
C PHE A 218 23.96 -14.72 -0.19
N SER A 219 24.14 -15.14 1.07
CA SER A 219 24.47 -14.24 2.18
C SER A 219 25.82 -13.55 1.96
N PHE A 220 26.81 -14.26 1.43
CA PHE A 220 28.14 -13.71 1.13
C PHE A 220 28.08 -12.59 0.09
N VAL A 221 27.28 -12.74 -0.97
CA VAL A 221 27.07 -11.70 -1.99
C VAL A 221 26.38 -10.47 -1.38
N ILE A 222 25.32 -10.68 -0.59
CA ILE A 222 24.58 -9.59 0.07
C ILE A 222 25.47 -8.82 1.05
N VAL A 223 26.27 -9.52 1.84
CA VAL A 223 27.19 -8.92 2.80
C VAL A 223 28.24 -8.07 2.09
N ARG A 224 28.78 -8.54 0.95
CA ARG A 224 29.73 -7.74 0.15
C ARG A 224 29.11 -6.50 -0.47
N LEU A 225 27.86 -6.57 -0.93
CA LEU A 225 27.15 -5.40 -1.45
C LEU A 225 26.90 -4.34 -0.37
N ASN A 226 26.59 -4.76 0.86
CA ASN A 226 26.42 -3.85 2.00
C ASN A 226 27.74 -3.26 2.51
N ILE A 227 28.84 -4.02 2.51
CA ILE A 227 30.16 -3.54 2.95
C ILE A 227 30.79 -2.61 1.89
N GLY A 228 30.52 -2.82 0.60
CA GLY A 228 31.04 -1.97 -0.48
C GLY A 228 30.55 -0.51 -0.46
N TRP A 229 29.54 -0.19 0.35
CA TRP A 229 29.06 1.18 0.58
C TRP A 229 29.69 1.87 1.81
N LEU A 230 30.46 1.13 2.63
CA LEU A 230 31.09 1.62 3.86
C LEU A 230 32.60 1.90 3.69
N LEU A 231 33.20 1.55 2.54
CA LEU A 231 34.56 1.88 2.13
C LEU A 231 34.51 2.96 1.04
#